data_AF-A0A3D4Q8Y4-F1
#
_entry.id   AF-A0A3D4Q8Y4-F1
#
_cell.length_a   1.000
_cell.length_b   1.000
_cell.length_c   1.000
_cell.angle_alpha   90.00
_cell.angle_beta   90.00
_cell.angle_gamma   90.00
#
_symmetry.space_group_name_H-M   'P 1'
#
loop_
_entity.id
_entity.type
_entity.pdbx_description
1 polymer ?
#
loop_
_entity_poly.entity_id
_entity_poly.type
_entity_poly.pdbx_seq_one_letter_code
_entity_poly.pdbx_strand_id
1 'polypeptide(L)'
;MQRIEVLNNIAHEHLRVNSTFAAELGDNVASTLTYVTEFSDVQKEYPILCRKSPETGEYQAIVFFGFQKDENLFLVETDAASQKNVGWCADYVPAVMARGPFSIGIQREMVNGSEVHNPVVHIDMNHPKAVCENGQLLFLHNGGNSQYLNNISKVLDTINDGIF
;
A
#
# COMPACT_ATOMS: atom_id res chain seq x y z
N MET A 1 16.74 4.37 5.65
CA MET A 1 17.22 3.11 5.05
C MET A 1 16.14 2.07 5.29
N GLN A 2 15.68 1.36 4.26
CA GLN A 2 14.57 0.39 4.37
C GLN A 2 15.03 -0.89 5.08
N ARG A 3 14.11 -1.56 5.78
CA ARG A 3 14.35 -2.89 6.39
C ARG A 3 13.27 -3.84 5.91
N ILE A 4 13.52 -4.46 4.77
CA ILE A 4 12.56 -5.34 4.10
C ILE A 4 12.68 -6.75 4.66
N GLU A 5 11.54 -7.31 5.11
CA GLU A 5 11.43 -8.68 5.61
C GLU A 5 10.35 -9.44 4.84
N VAL A 6 10.55 -10.75 4.62
CA VAL A 6 9.51 -11.64 4.07
C VAL A 6 8.45 -11.85 5.14
N LEU A 7 7.22 -11.45 4.85
CA LEU A 7 6.12 -11.52 5.80
C LEU A 7 5.72 -12.99 6.05
N ASN A 8 5.67 -13.39 7.31
CA ASN A 8 5.27 -14.73 7.72
C ASN A 8 4.67 -14.73 9.13
N ASN A 9 3.83 -15.73 9.41
CA ASN A 9 3.04 -15.83 10.63
C ASN A 9 3.83 -16.22 11.89
N ILE A 10 5.12 -16.56 11.78
CA ILE A 10 5.98 -16.90 12.92
C ILE A 10 6.70 -15.63 13.40
N ALA A 11 7.48 -15.00 12.52
CA ALA A 11 8.27 -13.82 12.86
C ALA A 11 7.40 -12.57 13.10
N HIS A 12 6.20 -12.53 12.52
CA HIS A 12 5.30 -11.38 12.56
C HIS A 12 3.95 -11.71 13.23
N GLU A 13 3.89 -12.78 14.04
CA GLU A 13 2.65 -13.25 14.69
C GLU A 13 1.91 -12.13 15.42
N HIS A 14 2.64 -11.33 16.18
CA HIS A 14 2.09 -10.24 17.00
C HIS A 14 2.19 -8.87 16.34
N LEU A 15 2.63 -8.83 15.08
CA LEU A 15 2.81 -7.57 14.38
C LEU A 15 1.45 -6.92 14.09
N ARG A 16 1.38 -5.62 14.39
CA ARG A 16 0.23 -4.77 14.12
C ARG A 16 0.66 -3.57 13.29
N VAL A 17 -0.10 -3.30 12.23
CA VAL A 17 0.20 -2.24 11.27
C VAL A 17 -0.84 -1.13 11.38
N ASN A 18 -0.39 0.11 11.31
CA ASN A 18 -1.29 1.25 11.25
C ASN A 18 -1.95 1.32 9.87
N SER A 19 -3.27 1.13 9.81
CA SER A 19 -4.05 1.18 8.58
C SER A 19 -4.63 2.58 8.28
N THR A 20 -4.41 3.58 9.16
CA THR A 20 -4.93 4.93 8.93
C THR A 20 -4.10 5.68 7.89
N PHE A 21 -4.69 6.75 7.34
CA PHE A 21 -4.01 7.69 6.46
C PHE A 21 -3.79 9.01 7.16
N ALA A 22 -2.55 9.48 7.21
CA ALA A 22 -2.18 10.73 7.87
C ALA A 22 -0.87 11.28 7.32
N ALA A 23 -0.69 12.61 7.38
CA ALA A 23 0.53 13.25 6.91
C ALA A 23 1.78 12.76 7.68
N GLU A 24 1.67 12.60 9.00
CA GLU A 24 2.73 12.05 9.87
C GLU A 24 3.13 10.61 9.57
N LEU A 25 2.29 9.86 8.84
CA LEU A 25 2.56 8.49 8.40
C LEU A 25 3.16 8.43 6.99
N GLY A 26 3.43 9.59 6.37
CA GLY A 26 4.00 9.71 5.04
C GLY A 26 2.98 9.69 3.90
N ASP A 27 1.68 9.84 4.19
CA ASP A 27 0.63 9.81 3.16
C ASP A 27 0.43 11.16 2.45
N ASN A 28 1.15 12.21 2.88
CA ASN A 28 1.05 13.56 2.34
C ASN A 28 1.83 13.71 1.03
N VAL A 29 1.61 12.83 0.06
CA VAL A 29 2.23 12.93 -1.26
C VAL A 29 1.32 13.67 -2.24
N ALA A 30 1.90 14.48 -3.11
CA ALA A 30 1.17 15.26 -4.13
C ALA A 30 0.57 14.39 -5.24
N SER A 31 1.15 13.21 -5.47
CA SER A 31 0.76 12.30 -6.52
C SER A 31 1.33 10.92 -6.26
N THR A 32 0.73 9.89 -6.84
CA THR A 32 1.30 8.54 -6.85
C THR A 32 1.10 7.87 -8.21
N LEU A 33 1.85 6.78 -8.44
CA LEU A 33 1.63 5.89 -9.56
C LEU A 33 0.23 5.25 -9.48
N THR A 34 -0.37 5.01 -10.63
CA THR A 34 -1.58 4.19 -10.75
C THR A 34 -1.44 3.24 -11.94
N TYR A 35 -2.27 2.20 -11.95
CA TYR A 35 -2.20 1.13 -12.94
C TYR A 35 -3.53 0.96 -13.66
N VAL A 36 -3.46 0.50 -14.91
CA VAL A 36 -4.66 0.27 -15.75
C VAL A 36 -5.68 -0.65 -15.10
N THR A 37 -5.23 -1.56 -14.23
CA THR A 37 -6.03 -2.50 -13.43
C THR A 37 -7.01 -1.81 -12.47
N GLU A 38 -6.79 -0.54 -12.12
CA GLU A 38 -7.65 0.24 -11.22
C GLU A 38 -8.24 1.51 -11.87
N PHE A 39 -8.03 1.73 -13.16
CA PHE A 39 -8.47 2.96 -13.85
C PHE A 39 -9.96 3.23 -13.74
N SER A 40 -10.80 2.18 -13.71
CA SER A 40 -12.24 2.34 -13.51
C SER A 40 -12.60 3.00 -12.19
N ASP A 41 -11.77 2.83 -11.16
CA ASP A 41 -12.04 3.34 -9.81
C ASP A 41 -11.30 4.64 -9.56
N VAL A 42 -10.02 4.74 -9.93
CA VAL A 42 -9.28 5.99 -9.72
C VAL A 42 -9.82 7.16 -10.55
N GLN A 43 -10.36 6.94 -11.76
CA GLN A 43 -10.85 8.04 -12.59
C GLN A 43 -12.11 8.72 -12.04
N LYS A 44 -12.85 8.05 -11.13
CA LYS A 44 -14.05 8.59 -10.50
C LYS A 44 -13.69 9.66 -9.46
N GLU A 45 -12.50 9.54 -8.87
CA GLU A 45 -12.05 10.32 -7.72
C GLU A 45 -10.90 11.29 -8.04
N TYR A 46 -10.00 10.92 -8.97
CA TYR A 46 -8.75 11.64 -9.21
C TYR A 46 -8.49 11.91 -10.70
N PRO A 47 -7.84 13.04 -11.03
CA PRO A 47 -7.26 13.24 -12.35
C PRO A 47 -6.14 12.23 -12.62
N ILE A 48 -6.21 11.53 -13.75
CA ILE A 48 -5.12 10.68 -14.26
C ILE A 48 -4.27 11.49 -15.22
N LEU A 49 -2.96 11.54 -14.98
CA LEU A 49 -1.98 12.23 -15.81
C LEU A 49 -0.91 11.25 -16.31
N CYS A 50 -0.36 11.50 -17.49
CA CYS A 50 0.81 10.79 -17.99
C CYS A 50 2.07 11.59 -17.69
N ARG A 51 3.00 11.01 -16.93
CA ARG A 51 4.30 11.62 -16.64
C ARG A 51 5.41 10.77 -17.22
N LYS A 52 6.43 11.40 -17.79
CA LYS A 52 7.66 10.71 -18.16
C LYS A 52 8.53 10.51 -16.92
N SER A 53 8.89 9.27 -16.61
CA SER A 53 9.83 8.94 -15.55
C SER A 53 11.20 9.54 -15.87
N PRO A 54 11.83 10.32 -14.97
CA PRO A 54 13.18 10.83 -15.21
C PRO A 54 14.25 9.72 -15.13
N GLU A 55 13.93 8.59 -14.48
CA GLU A 55 14.85 7.48 -14.28
C GLU A 55 14.88 6.54 -15.49
N THR A 56 13.70 6.15 -16.00
CA THR A 56 13.59 5.17 -17.12
C THR A 56 13.35 5.84 -18.46
N GLY A 57 12.83 7.07 -18.49
CA GLY A 57 12.39 7.75 -19.70
C GLY A 57 11.05 7.24 -20.25
N GLU A 58 10.39 6.30 -19.58
CA GLU A 58 9.10 5.75 -19.99
C GLU A 58 7.94 6.61 -19.45
N TYR A 59 6.77 6.50 -20.08
CA TYR A 59 5.56 7.14 -19.59
C TYR A 59 4.87 6.24 -18.56
N GLN A 60 4.48 6.84 -17.45
CA GLN A 60 3.72 6.20 -16.38
C GLN A 60 2.44 7.00 -16.09
N ALA A 61 1.37 6.30 -15.76
CA ALA A 61 0.16 6.93 -15.27
C ALA A 61 0.34 7.31 -13.79
N ILE A 62 -0.06 8.53 -13.45
CA ILE A 62 -0.09 9.02 -12.08
C ILE A 62 -1.48 9.59 -11.77
N VAL A 63 -1.88 9.52 -10.51
CA VAL A 63 -3.02 10.25 -9.95
C VAL A 63 -2.53 11.40 -9.09
N PHE A 64 -3.26 12.51 -9.10
CA PHE A 64 -2.87 13.75 -8.43
C PHE A 64 -3.74 14.02 -7.20
N PHE A 65 -3.11 14.39 -6.09
CA PHE A 65 -3.73 14.62 -4.78
C PHE A 65 -3.55 16.06 -4.26
N GLY A 66 -2.50 16.75 -4.67
CA GLY A 66 -2.16 18.10 -4.20
C GLY A 66 -1.23 18.81 -5.17
N PHE A 67 -1.20 20.14 -5.11
CA PHE A 67 -0.43 20.98 -6.03
C PHE A 67 1.00 21.24 -5.56
N GLN A 68 1.25 21.10 -4.26
CA GLN A 68 2.55 21.34 -3.65
C GLN A 68 3.23 20.05 -3.21
N LYS A 69 4.55 20.12 -3.06
CA LYS A 69 5.30 19.03 -2.42
C LYS A 69 4.76 18.85 -1.00
N ASP A 70 4.65 17.59 -0.57
CA ASP A 70 4.24 17.22 0.77
C ASP A 70 2.76 17.60 1.10
N GLU A 71 1.92 17.79 0.07
CA GLU A 71 0.49 18.11 0.16
C GLU A 71 -0.38 16.97 -0.39
N ASN A 72 -1.43 16.59 0.34
CA ASN A 72 -2.48 15.69 -0.14
C ASN A 72 -3.84 16.20 0.35
N LEU A 73 -4.66 16.73 -0.56
CA LEU A 73 -5.96 17.34 -0.26
C LEU A 73 -7.03 16.32 0.10
N PHE A 74 -6.76 15.02 -0.07
CA PHE A 74 -7.64 13.93 0.32
C PHE A 74 -7.35 13.43 1.74
N LEU A 75 -6.36 13.99 2.45
CA LEU A 75 -6.19 13.72 3.88
C LEU A 75 -7.05 14.69 4.69
N VAL A 76 -7.81 14.15 5.65
CA VAL A 76 -8.58 14.92 6.62
C VAL A 76 -7.94 14.77 7.99
N GLU A 77 -7.98 15.85 8.79
CA GLU A 77 -7.36 15.91 10.12
C GLU A 77 -8.35 15.94 11.32
N THR A 78 -9.65 16.27 11.18
CA THR A 78 -10.52 16.61 12.36
C THR A 78 -11.95 16.05 12.40
N ASP A 79 -12.37 15.44 13.51
CA ASP A 79 -13.75 15.01 13.82
C ASP A 79 -14.25 15.73 15.06
N ALA A 80 -15.51 16.15 14.99
CA ALA A 80 -16.14 17.03 15.97
C ALA A 80 -17.00 16.28 17.01
N ALA A 81 -17.23 14.97 16.87
CA ALA A 81 -18.08 14.18 17.77
C ALA A 81 -17.34 13.01 18.47
N SER A 82 -16.25 12.46 17.90
CA SER A 82 -15.29 11.59 18.60
C SER A 82 -13.90 12.22 18.80
N GLN A 83 -13.70 13.49 18.46
CA GLN A 83 -12.38 14.15 18.49
C GLN A 83 -11.32 13.51 17.56
N LYS A 84 -11.67 12.84 16.45
CA LYS A 84 -10.73 12.27 15.44
C LYS A 84 -11.24 12.08 13.96
N ASN A 85 -10.92 12.91 12.96
CA ASN A 85 -11.11 12.57 11.52
C ASN A 85 -9.73 12.55 10.90
N VAL A 86 -8.99 11.50 11.19
CA VAL A 86 -7.72 11.23 10.52
C VAL A 86 -7.99 10.14 9.50
N GLY A 87 -7.88 10.47 8.21
CA GLY A 87 -8.15 9.48 7.17
C GLY A 87 -8.15 10.02 5.76
N TRP A 88 -8.52 9.14 4.83
CA TRP A 88 -8.63 9.44 3.41
C TRP A 88 -10.06 9.82 3.04
N CYS A 89 -10.24 10.92 2.32
CA CYS A 89 -11.53 11.51 1.96
C CYS A 89 -11.88 11.26 0.49
N ALA A 90 -12.06 10.00 0.14
CA ALA A 90 -12.58 9.53 -1.14
C ALA A 90 -13.05 8.08 -0.99
N ASP A 91 -13.90 7.62 -1.91
CA ASP A 91 -14.45 6.25 -1.85
C ASP A 91 -13.42 5.18 -2.25
N TYR A 92 -12.39 5.56 -3.01
CA TYR A 92 -11.34 4.65 -3.48
C TYR A 92 -9.95 5.20 -3.17
N VAL A 93 -9.10 4.42 -2.50
CA VAL A 93 -7.69 4.76 -2.27
C VAL A 93 -6.83 4.05 -3.33
N PRO A 94 -6.02 4.77 -4.12
CA PRO A 94 -5.13 4.16 -5.11
C PRO A 94 -4.24 3.09 -4.49
N ALA A 95 -4.07 1.97 -5.19
CA ALA A 95 -3.45 0.77 -4.62
C ALA A 95 -2.03 1.04 -4.06
N VAL A 96 -1.27 1.92 -4.71
CA VAL A 96 0.07 2.33 -4.26
C VAL A 96 0.06 3.04 -2.90
N MET A 97 -1.01 3.79 -2.57
CA MET A 97 -1.20 4.36 -1.23
C MET A 97 -1.75 3.32 -0.26
N ALA A 98 -2.72 2.52 -0.70
CA ALA A 98 -3.42 1.54 0.14
C ALA A 98 -2.50 0.41 0.64
N ARG A 99 -1.45 0.06 -0.11
CA ARG A 99 -0.51 -1.01 0.26
C ARG A 99 0.31 -0.71 1.52
N GLY A 100 0.40 0.55 1.95
CA GLY A 100 1.16 0.94 3.13
C GLY A 100 2.60 0.40 3.13
N PRO A 101 3.05 -0.29 4.20
CA PRO A 101 4.43 -0.77 4.33
C PRO A 101 4.72 -2.03 3.51
N PHE A 102 3.75 -2.54 2.74
CA PHE A 102 3.85 -3.83 2.07
C PHE A 102 4.29 -3.72 0.61
N SER A 103 4.99 -4.74 0.16
CA SER A 103 5.35 -4.95 -1.25
C SER A 103 5.21 -6.41 -1.63
N ILE A 104 5.15 -6.68 -2.93
CA ILE A 104 5.12 -8.02 -3.50
C ILE A 104 6.46 -8.29 -4.18
N GLY A 105 7.06 -9.44 -3.88
CA GLY A 105 8.28 -9.92 -4.52
C GLY A 105 8.06 -11.32 -5.08
N ILE A 106 8.91 -11.75 -6.00
CA ILE A 106 8.86 -13.11 -6.57
C ILE A 106 9.94 -13.96 -5.91
N GLN A 107 9.53 -15.01 -5.20
CA GLN A 107 10.45 -16.03 -4.72
C GLN A 107 10.51 -17.17 -5.74
N ARG A 108 11.75 -17.54 -6.12
CA ARG A 108 12.00 -18.66 -7.02
C ARG A 108 12.21 -19.91 -6.18
N GLU A 109 11.39 -20.93 -6.42
CA GLU A 109 11.49 -22.22 -5.76
C GLU A 109 11.57 -23.34 -6.78
N MET A 110 12.44 -24.32 -6.54
CA MET A 110 12.51 -25.52 -7.37
C MET A 110 11.54 -26.57 -6.82
N VAL A 111 10.41 -26.76 -7.50
CA VAL A 111 9.42 -27.78 -7.15
C VAL A 111 9.44 -28.86 -8.22
N ASN A 112 9.76 -30.11 -7.84
CA ASN A 112 9.86 -31.25 -8.75
C ASN A 112 10.77 -31.00 -9.98
N GLY A 113 11.88 -30.28 -9.80
CA GLY A 113 12.83 -29.98 -10.87
C GLY A 113 12.39 -28.86 -11.83
N SER A 114 11.26 -28.20 -11.57
CA SER A 114 10.80 -27.01 -12.31
C SER A 114 10.91 -25.76 -11.44
N GLU A 115 11.35 -24.65 -12.02
CA GLU A 115 11.36 -23.34 -11.35
C GLU A 115 9.93 -22.81 -11.27
N VAL A 116 9.44 -22.63 -10.05
CA VAL A 116 8.13 -22.05 -9.74
C VAL A 116 8.36 -20.67 -9.14
N HIS A 117 7.61 -19.69 -9.63
CA HIS A 117 7.65 -18.31 -9.17
C HIS A 117 6.47 -18.07 -8.25
N ASN A 118 6.74 -17.97 -6.95
CA ASN A 118 5.71 -17.73 -5.94
C ASN A 118 5.74 -16.25 -5.53
N PRO A 119 4.63 -15.50 -5.72
CA PRO A 119 4.52 -14.16 -5.17
C PRO A 119 4.52 -14.24 -3.65
N VAL A 120 5.39 -13.47 -3.02
CA VAL A 120 5.54 -13.39 -1.57
C VAL A 120 5.41 -11.94 -1.11
N VAL A 121 4.63 -11.74 -0.05
CA VAL A 121 4.46 -10.43 0.57
C VAL A 121 5.69 -10.11 1.42
N HIS A 122 6.22 -8.92 1.24
CA HIS A 122 7.25 -8.35 2.08
C HIS A 122 6.70 -7.15 2.84
N ILE A 123 7.37 -6.80 3.95
CA ILE A 123 7.06 -5.62 4.76
C ILE A 123 8.33 -4.82 5.03
N ASP A 124 8.27 -3.49 4.88
CA ASP A 124 9.31 -2.58 5.35
C ASP A 124 9.10 -2.24 6.82
N MET A 125 9.89 -2.84 7.69
CA MET A 125 9.80 -2.66 9.14
C MET A 125 10.24 -1.27 9.62
N ASN A 126 10.86 -0.47 8.75
CA ASN A 126 11.20 0.92 9.04
C ASN A 126 10.13 1.92 8.55
N HIS A 127 9.06 1.43 7.92
CA HIS A 127 7.95 2.28 7.46
C HIS A 127 7.16 2.83 8.66
N PRO A 128 6.70 4.11 8.64
CA PRO A 128 5.94 4.72 9.74
C PRO A 128 4.70 3.93 10.20
N LYS A 129 4.15 3.09 9.31
CA LYS A 129 2.98 2.25 9.57
C LYS A 129 3.30 0.84 10.09
N ALA A 130 4.55 0.37 10.02
CA ALA A 130 4.88 -1.05 10.19
C ALA A 130 4.75 -1.59 11.62
N VAL A 131 4.71 -0.72 12.65
CA VAL A 131 4.54 -1.12 14.05
C VAL A 131 3.61 -0.13 14.75
N CYS A 132 2.43 -0.59 15.17
CA CYS A 132 1.47 0.22 15.90
C CYS A 132 0.69 -0.63 16.91
N GLU A 133 0.79 -0.33 18.20
CA GLU A 133 0.13 -1.11 19.28
C GLU A 133 -1.39 -1.22 19.06
N ASN A 134 -2.02 -0.13 18.61
CA ASN A 134 -3.46 -0.06 18.32
C ASN A 134 -3.78 -0.35 16.84
N GLY A 135 -2.84 -0.94 16.11
CA GLY A 135 -2.96 -1.27 14.69
C GLY A 135 -3.73 -2.56 14.41
N GLN A 136 -3.89 -2.84 13.12
CA GLN A 136 -4.50 -4.05 12.60
C GLN A 136 -3.54 -5.22 12.70
N LEU A 137 -3.98 -6.34 13.28
CA LEU A 137 -3.24 -7.59 13.27
C LEU A 137 -3.08 -8.12 11.86
N LEU A 138 -1.91 -8.66 11.54
CA LEU A 138 -1.67 -9.29 10.24
C LEU A 138 -2.13 -10.75 10.21
N PHE A 139 -1.90 -11.47 11.32
CA PHE A 139 -2.26 -12.87 11.48
C PHE A 139 -3.25 -13.07 12.63
N LEU A 140 -4.11 -14.07 12.49
CA LEU A 140 -4.98 -14.58 13.55
C LEU A 140 -4.18 -15.50 14.48
N HIS A 141 -4.69 -15.73 15.70
CA HIS A 141 -4.03 -16.57 16.71
C HIS A 141 -3.72 -18.00 16.26
N ASN A 142 -4.41 -18.52 15.24
CA ASN A 142 -4.15 -19.85 14.67
C ASN A 142 -3.17 -19.84 13.49
N GLY A 143 -2.51 -18.71 13.22
CA GLY A 143 -1.57 -18.52 12.12
C GLY A 143 -2.21 -18.24 10.76
N GLY A 144 -3.55 -18.12 10.67
CA GLY A 144 -4.24 -17.71 9.44
C GLY A 144 -4.14 -16.21 9.16
N ASN A 145 -4.36 -15.79 7.91
CA ASN A 145 -4.36 -14.38 7.55
C ASN A 145 -5.56 -13.63 8.16
N SER A 146 -5.32 -12.42 8.66
CA SER A 146 -6.41 -11.51 9.06
C SER A 146 -7.19 -10.99 7.84
N GLN A 147 -8.36 -10.40 8.08
CA GLN A 147 -9.09 -9.69 7.03
C GLN A 147 -8.27 -8.53 6.44
N TYR A 148 -7.50 -7.82 7.28
CA TYR A 148 -6.64 -6.74 6.83
C TYR A 148 -5.55 -7.25 5.89
N LEU A 149 -4.85 -8.33 6.25
CA LEU A 149 -3.82 -8.91 5.39
C LEU A 149 -4.40 -9.43 4.07
N ASN A 150 -5.58 -10.08 4.09
CA ASN A 150 -6.25 -10.50 2.86
C ASN A 150 -6.62 -9.32 1.95
N ASN A 151 -7.00 -8.17 2.53
CA ASN A 151 -7.26 -6.96 1.75
C ASN A 151 -5.96 -6.38 1.16
N ILE A 152 -4.86 -6.36 1.94
CA ILE A 152 -3.55 -5.95 1.45
C ILE A 152 -3.07 -6.85 0.31
N SER A 153 -3.26 -8.16 0.39
CA SER A 153 -2.93 -9.07 -0.72
C SER A 153 -3.64 -8.68 -2.01
N LYS A 154 -4.95 -8.39 -1.95
CA LYS A 154 -5.70 -7.92 -3.14
C LYS A 154 -5.17 -6.59 -3.69
N VAL A 155 -4.82 -5.65 -2.81
CA VAL A 155 -4.21 -4.37 -3.21
C VAL A 155 -2.87 -4.59 -3.91
N LEU A 156 -2.05 -5.52 -3.41
CA LEU A 156 -0.77 -5.88 -4.02
C LEU A 156 -0.98 -6.60 -5.36
N ASP A 157 -2.00 -7.45 -5.49
CA ASP A 157 -2.36 -8.08 -6.75
C ASP A 157 -2.77 -7.03 -7.80
N THR A 158 -3.58 -6.02 -7.42
CA THR A 158 -3.93 -4.90 -8.31
C THR A 158 -2.70 -4.20 -8.88
N ILE A 159 -1.67 -3.98 -8.05
CA ILE A 159 -0.39 -3.39 -8.48
C ILE A 159 0.36 -4.37 -9.38
N ASN A 160 0.52 -5.62 -8.92
CA ASN A 160 1.28 -6.66 -9.61
C ASN A 160 0.75 -6.88 -11.03
N ASP A 161 -0.56 -7.08 -11.17
CA ASP A 161 -1.22 -7.32 -12.44
C ASP A 161 -1.13 -6.12 -13.40
N GLY A 162 -0.88 -4.93 -12.87
CA GLY A 162 -0.70 -3.71 -13.65
C GLY A 162 0.74 -3.44 -14.11
N ILE A 163 1.73 -4.17 -13.59
CA ILE A 163 3.15 -4.03 -13.97
C ILE A 163 3.48 -4.83 -15.25
N PHE A 164 2.61 -5.77 -15.66
CA PHE A 164 2.85 -6.70 -16.77
C PHE A 164 2.20 -6.29 -18.10
#